data_AF-A0AAT9HL89-F1
#
_entry.id   AF-A0AAT9HL89-F1
#
_cell.length_a   1.000
_cell.length_b   1.000
_cell.length_c   1.000
_cell.angle_alpha   90.00
_cell.angle_beta   90.00
_cell.angle_gamma   90.00
#
_symmetry.space_group_name_H-M   'P 1'
#
loop_
_entity.id
_entity.type
_entity.pdbx_description
1 polymer ?
#
loop_
_entity_poly.entity_id
_entity_poly.type
_entity_poly.pdbx_seq_one_letter_code
_entity_poly.pdbx_strand_id
1 'polypeptide(L)'
;MALAVVRDLREIRAPVSTEELEQFGTDVLAGFVLARASAGLADGTIRGDVGHLEQIRSWFGRPLWEMEPADADAYFGKVPRARPAAPGWLARRPWSSS
;
A
#
# COMPACT_ATOMS: atom_id res chain seq x y z
N MET A 1 -10.96 -5.99 49.24
CA MET A 1 -11.02 -5.47 47.86
C MET A 1 -10.43 -6.53 46.95
N ALA A 2 -11.22 -7.11 46.05
CA ALA A 2 -10.78 -8.16 45.13
C ALA A 2 -10.71 -7.59 43.71
N LEU A 3 -9.61 -7.85 43.01
CA LEU A 3 -9.38 -7.42 41.62
C LEU A 3 -10.25 -8.23 40.66
N ALA A 4 -10.82 -7.58 39.64
CA ALA A 4 -11.56 -8.25 38.58
C ALA A 4 -10.61 -9.12 37.74
N VAL A 5 -11.04 -10.35 37.42
CA VAL A 5 -10.28 -11.26 36.55
C VAL A 5 -10.26 -10.68 35.13
N VAL A 6 -9.10 -10.17 34.70
CA VAL A 6 -8.87 -9.74 33.32
C VAL A 6 -8.61 -11.00 32.49
N ARG A 7 -9.60 -11.40 31.69
CA ARG A 7 -9.40 -12.45 30.68
C ARG A 7 -8.62 -11.86 29.52
N ASP A 8 -7.73 -12.65 28.94
CA ASP A 8 -6.96 -12.21 27.77
C ASP A 8 -7.92 -11.92 26.61
N LEU A 9 -7.85 -10.70 26.07
CA LEU A 9 -8.75 -10.25 24.99
C LEU A 9 -8.54 -11.03 23.68
N ARG A 10 -7.37 -11.66 23.51
CA ARG A 10 -7.04 -12.47 22.32
C ARG A 10 -7.75 -13.82 22.39
N GLU A 11 -8.04 -14.34 23.58
CA GLU A 11 -8.83 -15.58 23.75
C GLU A 11 -10.30 -15.44 23.33
N ILE A 12 -10.85 -14.21 23.33
CA ILE A 12 -12.26 -13.95 23.01
C ILE A 12 -12.46 -13.61 21.53
N ARG A 13 -11.39 -13.24 20.81
CA ARG A 13 -11.53 -12.80 19.42
C ARG A 13 -11.77 -14.00 18.51
N ALA A 14 -12.93 -14.02 17.84
CA ALA A 14 -13.18 -14.96 16.77
C ALA A 14 -12.08 -14.87 15.70
N PRO A 15 -11.72 -15.99 15.04
CA PRO A 15 -10.81 -15.94 13.90
C PRO A 15 -11.39 -14.99 12.84
N VAL A 16 -10.55 -14.04 12.40
CA VAL A 16 -10.94 -13.03 11.41
C VAL A 16 -11.20 -13.72 10.07
N SER A 17 -12.35 -13.45 9.45
CA SER A 17 -12.68 -14.02 8.13
C SER A 17 -11.85 -13.37 7.03
N THR A 18 -11.79 -14.02 5.86
CA THR A 18 -11.11 -13.45 4.69
C THR A 18 -11.77 -12.14 4.25
N GLU A 19 -13.09 -12.05 4.29
CA GLU A 19 -13.85 -10.85 3.95
C GLU A 19 -13.57 -9.71 4.94
N GLU A 20 -13.45 -10.00 6.23
CA GLU A 20 -13.09 -9.01 7.24
C GLU A 20 -11.67 -8.47 7.02
N LEU A 21 -10.72 -9.33 6.61
CA LEU A 21 -9.37 -8.90 6.24
C LEU A 21 -9.36 -8.03 4.98
N GLU A 22 -10.18 -8.34 3.98
CA GLU A 22 -10.32 -7.52 2.76
C GLU A 22 -10.92 -6.15 3.06
N GLN A 23 -11.96 -6.10 3.88
CA GLN A 23 -12.56 -4.84 4.33
C GLN A 23 -11.55 -4.02 5.12
N PHE A 24 -10.84 -4.65 6.06
CA PHE A 24 -9.79 -3.98 6.82
C PHE A 24 -8.67 -3.45 5.91
N GLY A 25 -8.28 -4.21 4.89
CA GLY A 25 -7.32 -3.75 3.88
C GLY A 25 -7.79 -2.48 3.14
N THR A 26 -9.09 -2.39 2.85
CA THR A 26 -9.70 -1.20 2.24
C THR A 26 -9.68 -0.01 3.19
N ASP A 27 -10.01 -0.21 4.46
CA ASP A 27 -10.00 0.83 5.48
C ASP A 27 -8.57 1.38 5.73
N VAL A 28 -7.57 0.51 5.74
CA VAL A 28 -6.15 0.89 5.84
C VAL A 28 -5.71 1.73 4.64
N LEU A 29 -6.11 1.35 3.42
CA LEU A 29 -5.79 2.13 2.22
C LEU A 29 -6.50 3.50 2.23
N ALA A 30 -7.75 3.56 2.68
CA ALA A 30 -8.48 4.80 2.85
C ALA A 30 -7.79 5.71 3.88
N GLY A 31 -7.31 5.16 4.99
CA GLY A 31 -6.53 5.87 6.01
C GLY A 31 -5.21 6.44 5.45
N PHE A 32 -4.51 5.67 4.61
CA PHE A 32 -3.32 6.15 3.91
C PHE A 32 -3.65 7.35 3.00
N VAL A 33 -4.68 7.23 2.16
CA VAL A 33 -5.13 8.33 1.29
C VAL A 33 -5.48 9.58 2.09
N LEU A 34 -6.24 9.41 3.18
CA LEU A 34 -6.61 10.51 4.07
C LEU A 34 -5.37 11.19 4.64
N ALA A 35 -4.40 10.44 5.16
CA ALA A 35 -3.16 11.00 5.71
C ALA A 35 -2.37 11.80 4.67
N ARG A 36 -2.29 11.32 3.42
CA ARG A 36 -1.59 12.01 2.32
C ARG A 36 -2.33 13.29 1.90
N ALA A 37 -3.65 13.25 1.83
CA ALA A 37 -4.48 14.43 1.55
C ALA A 37 -4.34 15.48 2.67
N SER A 38 -4.38 15.06 3.95
CA SER A 38 -4.15 15.94 5.09
C SER A 38 -2.75 16.54 5.12
N ALA A 39 -1.75 15.87 4.54
CA ALA A 39 -0.41 16.40 4.35
C ALA A 39 -0.30 17.39 3.16
N GLY A 40 -1.39 17.69 2.46
CA GLY A 40 -1.43 18.66 1.36
C GLY A 40 -0.84 18.12 0.05
N LEU A 41 -0.74 16.80 -0.11
CA LEU A 41 -0.22 16.21 -1.35
C LEU A 41 -1.26 16.26 -2.46
N ALA A 42 -0.78 16.54 -3.68
CA ALA A 42 -1.64 16.60 -4.86
C ALA A 42 -2.23 15.22 -5.19
N ASP A 43 -3.47 15.21 -5.68
CA ASP A 43 -4.19 13.98 -6.04
C ASP A 43 -3.41 13.07 -7.01
N GLY A 44 -2.65 13.67 -7.94
CA GLY A 44 -1.79 12.91 -8.86
C GLY A 44 -0.70 12.12 -8.15
N THR A 45 -0.11 12.68 -7.08
CA THR A 45 0.89 12.00 -6.25
C THR A 45 0.24 10.88 -5.44
N ILE A 46 -0.90 11.16 -4.80
CA ILE A 46 -1.64 10.17 -4.01
C ILE A 46 -2.06 8.99 -4.89
N ARG A 47 -2.57 9.27 -6.09
CA ARG A 47 -2.94 8.25 -7.08
C ARG A 47 -1.73 7.41 -7.51
N GLY A 48 -0.56 8.03 -7.68
CA GLY A 48 0.68 7.33 -7.97
C GLY A 48 1.09 6.39 -6.84
N ASP A 49 1.05 6.86 -5.59
CA ASP A 49 1.36 6.07 -4.41
C ASP A 49 0.41 4.88 -4.25
N VAL A 50 -0.91 5.11 -4.37
CA VAL A 50 -1.92 4.04 -4.33
C VAL A 50 -1.69 3.04 -5.45
N GLY A 51 -1.36 3.49 -6.66
CA GLY A 51 -1.03 2.59 -7.77
C GLY A 51 0.17 1.68 -7.48
N HIS A 52 1.21 2.18 -6.81
CA HIS A 52 2.34 1.35 -6.37
C HIS A 52 1.93 0.34 -5.29
N LEU A 53 1.10 0.75 -4.33
CA LEU A 53 0.60 -0.13 -3.27
C LEU A 53 -0.28 -1.26 -3.83
N GLU A 54 -1.14 -0.97 -4.80
CA GLU A 54 -1.95 -2.00 -5.47
C GLU A 54 -1.08 -2.96 -6.30
N GLN A 55 -0.02 -2.46 -6.94
CA GLN A 55 0.91 -3.32 -7.67
C GLN A 55 1.62 -4.34 -6.76
N ILE A 56 2.15 -3.88 -5.62
CA ILE A 56 2.82 -4.79 -4.68
C ILE A 56 1.82 -5.74 -4.02
N ARG A 57 0.61 -5.29 -3.70
CA ARG A 57 -0.47 -6.13 -3.14
C ARG A 57 -0.86 -7.25 -4.11
N SER A 58 -1.03 -6.91 -5.39
CA SER A 58 -1.35 -7.90 -6.43
C SER A 58 -0.23 -8.93 -6.63
N TRP A 59 1.04 -8.52 -6.48
CA TRP A 59 2.18 -9.45 -6.56
C TRP A 59 2.32 -10.33 -5.31
N PHE A 60 2.13 -9.77 -4.12
CA PHE A 60 2.43 -10.45 -2.86
C PHE A 60 1.40 -11.53 -2.50
N GLY A 61 0.13 -11.35 -2.87
CA GLY A 61 -0.92 -12.36 -2.68
C GLY A 61 -1.32 -12.63 -1.22
N ARG A 62 -0.73 -11.90 -0.27
CA ARG A 62 -1.02 -11.90 1.16
C ARG A 62 -1.20 -10.46 1.64
N PRO A 63 -1.75 -10.22 2.83
CA PRO A 63 -1.83 -8.87 3.37
C PRO A 63 -0.45 -8.22 3.52
N LEU A 64 -0.30 -6.95 3.13
CA LEU A 64 1.02 -6.27 3.08
C LEU A 64 1.73 -6.16 4.43
N TRP A 65 1.00 -6.22 5.55
CA TRP A 65 1.60 -6.22 6.89
C TRP A 65 2.24 -7.56 7.27
N GLU A 66 2.01 -8.63 6.49
CA GLU A 66 2.72 -9.91 6.62
C GLU A 66 3.99 -9.97 5.76
N MET A 67 4.33 -8.89 5.07
CA MET A 67 5.49 -8.82 4.19
C MET A 67 6.77 -8.69 5.01
N GLU A 68 7.68 -9.65 4.82
CA GLU A 68 9.01 -9.62 5.43
C GLU A 68 9.99 -8.83 4.55
N PRO A 69 11.12 -8.36 5.10
CA PRO A 69 12.13 -7.64 4.31
C PRO A 69 12.61 -8.42 3.07
N ALA A 70 12.71 -9.75 3.16
CA ALA A 70 13.10 -10.61 2.04
C ALA A 70 12.07 -10.60 0.90
N ASP A 71 10.78 -10.47 1.22
CA ASP A 71 9.72 -10.37 0.23
C ASP A 71 9.79 -9.03 -0.51
N ALA A 72 10.09 -7.95 0.22
CA ALA A 72 10.31 -6.64 -0.37
C ALA A 72 11.51 -6.65 -1.34
N ASP A 73 12.62 -7.27 -0.93
CA ASP A 73 13.80 -7.43 -1.79
C ASP A 73 13.47 -8.24 -3.06
N ALA A 74 12.66 -9.29 -2.93
CA ALA A 74 12.19 -10.07 -4.08
C ALA A 74 11.29 -9.25 -5.02
N TYR A 75 10.39 -8.42 -4.47
CA TYR A 75 9.54 -7.53 -5.24
C TYR A 75 10.37 -6.51 -6.04
N PHE A 76 11.24 -5.75 -5.36
CA PHE A 76 12.10 -4.75 -6.00
C PHE A 76 13.14 -5.39 -6.94
N GLY A 77 13.53 -6.63 -6.67
CA GLY A 77 14.40 -7.44 -7.51
C GLY A 77 13.76 -7.82 -8.85
N LYS A 78 12.46 -8.11 -8.88
CA LYS A 78 11.79 -8.76 -10.03
C LYS A 78 10.80 -7.85 -10.77
N VAL A 79 9.99 -7.07 -10.05
CA VAL A 79 8.82 -6.40 -10.63
C VAL A 79 9.17 -5.09 -11.35
N PRO A 80 9.99 -4.17 -10.79
CA PRO A 80 10.36 -2.94 -11.49
C PRO A 80 11.18 -3.17 -12.77
N ARG A 81 11.87 -4.31 -12.88
CA ARG A 81 12.68 -4.66 -14.07
C ARG A 81 11.86 -5.06 -15.29
N ALA A 82 10.57 -5.35 -15.13
CA ALA A 82 9.68 -5.73 -16.22
C ALA A 82 9.03 -4.52 -16.95
N ARG A 83 9.17 -3.30 -16.41
CA ARG A 83 8.62 -2.08 -17.03
C ARG A 83 9.74 -1.35 -17.79
N PRO A 84 9.67 -1.24 -19.14
CA PRO A 84 10.63 -0.41 -19.86
C PRO A 84 10.50 1.04 -19.41
N ALA A 85 11.64 1.72 -19.25
CA ALA A 85 11.68 3.15 -18.99
C ALA A 85 10.80 3.88 -20.02
N ALA A 86 10.05 4.88 -19.57
CA ALA A 86 9.19 5.66 -20.46
C ALA A 86 10.00 6.14 -21.68
N PRO A 87 9.48 5.97 -22.92
CA PRO A 87 10.22 6.34 -24.12
C PRO A 87 10.62 7.83 -24.05
N GLY A 88 11.87 8.13 -24.44
CA GLY A 88 12.54 9.42 -24.29
C GLY A 88 11.96 10.60 -25.08
N TRP A 89 10.66 10.62 -25.40
CA TRP A 89 9.99 11.72 -26.10
C TRP A 89 9.76 12.97 -25.21
N LEU A 90 10.06 12.89 -23.92
CA LEU A 90 10.19 14.06 -23.03
C LEU A 90 11.55 14.76 -23.14
N ALA A 91 12.54 14.19 -23.85
CA ALA A 91 13.89 14.77 -23.95
C ALA A 91 14.06 15.79 -25.10
N ARG A 92 13.05 16.01 -25.95
CA ARG A 92 13.12 16.98 -27.06
C ARG A 92 11.77 17.68 -27.28
N ARG A 93 11.54 18.78 -26.57
CA ARG A 93 10.69 19.86 -27.09
C ARG A 93 11.51 21.16 -27.05
N PRO A 94 12.02 21.67 -28.19
CA PRO A 94 12.52 23.03 -28.23
C PRO A 94 11.32 23.97 -28.08
N TRP A 95 11.43 24.86 -27.11
CA TRP A 95 10.51 25.97 -26.90
C TRP A 95 10.44 26.83 -28.18
N SER A 96 9.30 26.86 -28.86
CA SER A 96 9.03 27.80 -29.95
C SER A 96 8.18 28.94 -29.42
N SER A 97 8.83 30.09 -29.19
CA SER A 97 8.18 31.38 -28.97
C SER A 97 7.64 31.93 -30.31
N SER A 98 6.38 32.33 -30.35
CA SER A 98 5.86 33.42 -31.20
C SER A 98 4.61 34.00 -30.54
#